data_AF-A0A0V1KUQ3-F1
#
_entry.id   AF-A0A0V1KUQ3-F1
#
_cell.length_a   1.000
_cell.length_b   1.000
_cell.length_c   1.000
_cell.angle_alpha   90.00
_cell.angle_beta   90.00
_cell.angle_gamma   90.00
#
_symmetry.space_group_name_H-M   'P 1'
#
loop_
_entity.id
_entity.type
_entity.pdbx_description
1 polymer ?
#
loop_
_entity_poly.entity_id
_entity_poly.type
_entity_poly.pdbx_seq_one_letter_code
_entity_poly.pdbx_strand_id
1 'polypeptide(L)'
;MLKYNFARRSLVGQNESGLYDVGNNDAAAWIVHTVPGFPKARTGYLFPPAEVQKGHLLICLTIKEDQIDTIAMTLRIATPLIYYNDIPDAQMDSRPNLKKLANGESRLTPPLTVTQDTTTAGAPSLKVTIYSKGEKSRYEIYRRVLVKKLKTSIKVWTTRDKTLKSDCRILGRNIKLVASPIDVNGHASSLDSDVSQWLISDPGNKFCAVDKPYHKSQIKEPAMAVCIDDATIFGHFNRIGQNVENCA
;
A
#
# COMPACT_ATOMS: atom_id res chain seq x y z
N MET A 1 -19.67 -11.16 11.96
CA MET A 1 -19.47 -9.87 11.28
C MET A 1 -18.15 -9.30 11.77
N LEU A 2 -17.02 -9.66 11.14
CA LEU A 2 -15.73 -9.04 11.45
C LEU A 2 -15.74 -7.58 11.01
N LYS A 3 -15.47 -6.66 11.93
CA LYS A 3 -15.15 -5.27 11.58
C LYS A 3 -13.69 -5.02 11.95
N TYR A 4 -12.82 -4.99 10.94
CA TYR A 4 -11.39 -4.82 11.13
C TYR A 4 -10.94 -3.42 10.66
N ASN A 5 -10.57 -2.57 11.61
CA ASN A 5 -10.11 -1.22 11.34
C ASN A 5 -8.64 -1.08 11.74
N PHE A 6 -7.73 -1.39 10.82
CA PHE A 6 -6.35 -0.98 11.02
C PHE A 6 -6.17 0.44 10.47
N ALA A 7 -5.47 1.30 11.19
CA ALA A 7 -4.96 2.55 10.65
C ALA A 7 -3.61 2.70 11.28
N ARG A 8 -2.60 2.73 10.41
CA ARG A 8 -1.34 3.30 10.82
C ARG A 8 -1.59 4.72 11.31
N ARG A 9 -0.87 5.06 12.37
CA ARG A 9 -0.87 6.35 13.05
C ARG A 9 -1.05 7.50 12.07
N SER A 10 -1.99 8.39 12.40
CA SER A 10 -2.13 9.76 11.95
C SER A 10 -0.80 10.52 12.07
N LEU A 11 0.10 10.26 11.13
CA LEU A 11 1.16 11.18 10.71
C LEU A 11 0.81 11.46 9.25
N VAL A 12 0.61 12.73 8.92
CA VAL A 12 0.28 13.22 7.58
C VAL A 12 1.13 12.48 6.53
N GLY A 13 0.49 11.86 5.53
CA GLY A 13 1.18 11.19 4.41
C GLY A 13 1.51 9.70 4.59
N GLN A 14 0.83 8.95 5.47
CA GLN A 14 0.90 7.49 5.50
C GLN A 14 -0.38 6.86 4.96
N ASN A 15 -0.27 5.72 4.27
CA ASN A 15 -1.47 4.97 3.87
C ASN A 15 -2.10 4.29 5.09
N GLU A 16 -3.43 4.39 5.16
CA GLU A 16 -4.31 3.68 6.08
C GLU A 16 -4.91 2.46 5.35
N SER A 17 -5.27 1.40 6.09
CA SER A 17 -5.78 0.18 5.48
C SER A 17 -6.69 -0.61 6.42
N GLY A 18 -7.90 -0.95 6.00
CA GLY A 18 -8.86 -1.71 6.82
C GLY A 18 -9.32 -3.00 6.16
N LEU A 19 -9.83 -3.94 6.94
CA LEU A 19 -10.36 -5.21 6.46
C LEU A 19 -11.80 -5.40 7.00
N TYR A 20 -12.78 -5.75 6.16
CA TYR A 20 -14.18 -5.74 6.60
C TYR A 20 -14.84 -7.00 6.09
N ASP A 21 -15.36 -7.84 6.99
CA ASP A 21 -16.24 -8.94 6.56
C ASP A 21 -17.52 -8.35 5.97
N VAL A 22 -17.84 -8.80 4.75
CA VAL A 22 -18.96 -8.27 3.95
C VAL A 22 -20.25 -9.07 4.20
N GLY A 23 -20.20 -10.12 5.02
CA GLY A 23 -21.33 -10.98 5.36
C GLY A 23 -21.65 -12.05 4.30
N ASN A 24 -22.17 -13.20 4.78
CA ASN A 24 -22.81 -14.31 4.05
C ASN A 24 -22.12 -14.98 2.85
N ASN A 25 -20.94 -14.55 2.40
CA ASN A 25 -20.33 -15.04 1.15
C ASN A 25 -18.84 -15.42 1.24
N ASP A 26 -18.32 -15.78 2.42
CA ASP A 26 -16.90 -16.13 2.60
C ASP A 26 -15.95 -15.05 2.01
N ALA A 27 -16.31 -13.78 2.23
CA ALA A 27 -15.63 -12.64 1.60
C ALA A 27 -15.42 -11.48 2.59
N ALA A 28 -14.26 -10.83 2.44
CA ALA A 28 -13.92 -9.60 3.14
C ALA A 28 -13.50 -8.51 2.14
N ALA A 29 -13.74 -7.24 2.47
CA ALA A 29 -13.23 -6.08 1.76
C ALA A 29 -11.92 -5.63 2.41
N TRP A 30 -10.83 -5.57 1.65
CA TRP A 30 -9.56 -5.00 2.06
C TRP A 30 -9.37 -3.63 1.41
N ILE A 31 -9.32 -2.58 2.22
CA ILE A 31 -9.19 -1.20 1.76
C ILE A 31 -7.76 -0.73 2.03
N VAL A 32 -7.15 -0.02 1.07
CA VAL A 32 -5.87 0.67 1.20
C VAL A 32 -6.06 2.09 0.68
N HIS A 33 -5.73 3.11 1.47
CA HIS A 33 -5.97 4.50 1.07
C HIS A 33 -5.01 5.51 1.71
N THR A 34 -5.03 6.74 1.20
CA THR A 34 -4.28 7.88 1.75
C THR A 34 -5.18 8.88 2.48
N VAL A 35 -6.49 8.60 2.58
CA VAL A 35 -7.48 9.47 3.23
C VAL A 35 -7.29 9.41 4.75
N PRO A 36 -7.05 10.52 5.45
CA PRO A 36 -6.75 10.50 6.88
C PRO A 36 -7.98 10.21 7.75
N GLY A 37 -7.78 9.34 8.75
CA GLY A 37 -8.78 8.97 9.75
C GLY A 37 -9.95 8.17 9.18
N PHE A 38 -9.80 7.58 7.99
CA PHE A 38 -10.85 6.80 7.35
C PHE A 38 -10.66 5.29 7.60
N PRO A 39 -11.74 4.55 7.86
CA PRO A 39 -13.02 5.04 8.35
C PRO A 39 -12.94 5.45 9.83
N LYS A 40 -13.95 6.18 10.30
CA LYS A 40 -14.10 6.45 11.72
C LYS A 40 -14.81 5.26 12.38
N ALA A 41 -14.21 4.68 13.42
CA ALA A 41 -14.82 3.57 14.13
C ALA A 41 -16.16 3.99 14.78
N ARG A 42 -17.18 3.12 14.66
CA ARG A 42 -18.50 3.23 15.32
C ARG A 42 -19.33 4.50 15.04
N THR A 43 -18.87 5.38 14.15
CA THR A 43 -19.54 6.65 13.84
C THR A 43 -19.46 6.92 12.34
N GLY A 44 -20.32 7.80 11.83
CA GLY A 44 -20.19 8.28 10.46
C GLY A 44 -18.83 8.93 10.24
N TYR A 45 -18.20 8.65 9.10
CA TYR A 45 -17.01 9.37 8.65
C TYR A 45 -17.42 10.58 7.82
N LEU A 46 -16.85 11.74 8.15
CA LEU A 46 -16.96 12.95 7.35
C LEU A 46 -15.59 13.24 6.73
N PHE A 47 -15.54 13.32 5.41
CA PHE A 47 -14.32 13.63 4.69
C PHE A 47 -13.81 15.03 5.09
N PRO A 48 -12.57 15.18 5.59
CA PRO A 48 -12.10 16.45 6.09
C PRO A 48 -12.10 17.53 4.99
N PRO A 49 -12.66 18.73 5.23
CA PRO A 49 -12.69 19.79 4.22
C PRO A 49 -11.31 20.18 3.67
N ALA A 50 -10.26 20.09 4.51
CA ALA A 50 -8.88 20.38 4.12
C ALA A 50 -8.26 19.35 3.15
N GLU A 51 -8.85 18.17 3.04
CA GLU A 51 -8.38 17.10 2.16
C GLU A 51 -9.12 17.13 0.80
N VAL A 52 -10.19 17.91 0.65
CA VAL A 52 -11.01 17.96 -0.58
C VAL A 52 -10.21 18.46 -1.79
N GLN A 53 -9.25 19.34 -1.54
CA GLN A 53 -8.38 19.92 -2.58
C GLN A 53 -7.14 19.06 -2.84
N LYS A 54 -7.00 17.90 -2.18
CA LYS A 54 -5.82 17.05 -2.31
C LYS A 54 -6.12 15.80 -3.12
N GLY A 55 -5.15 15.35 -3.89
CA GLY A 55 -5.15 14.04 -4.53
C GLY A 55 -5.03 12.93 -3.50
N HIS A 56 -5.97 12.00 -3.50
CA HIS A 56 -5.95 10.79 -2.68
C HIS A 56 -6.06 9.54 -3.55
N LEU A 57 -5.53 8.44 -3.04
CA LEU A 57 -5.70 7.11 -3.63
C LEU A 57 -6.52 6.26 -2.66
N LEU A 58 -7.50 5.54 -3.20
CA LEU A 58 -8.30 4.55 -2.48
C LEU A 58 -8.38 3.29 -3.34
N ILE A 59 -8.13 2.15 -2.72
CA ILE A 59 -8.24 0.82 -3.33
C ILE A 59 -9.13 0.00 -2.41
N CYS A 60 -10.14 -0.67 -2.95
CA CYS A 60 -10.98 -1.62 -2.23
C CYS A 60 -10.96 -2.95 -2.99
N LEU A 61 -10.45 -3.99 -2.34
CA LEU A 61 -10.34 -5.34 -2.90
C LEU A 61 -11.29 -6.25 -2.15
N THR A 62 -12.18 -6.95 -2.85
CA THR A 62 -12.88 -8.09 -2.25
C THR A 62 -11.92 -9.27 -2.25
N ILE A 63 -11.70 -9.90 -1.10
CA ILE A 63 -10.86 -11.08 -0.89
C ILE A 63 -11.69 -12.20 -0.27
N LYS A 64 -11.23 -13.44 -0.39
CA LYS A 64 -11.80 -14.56 0.37
C LYS A 64 -11.33 -14.52 1.82
N GLU A 65 -12.13 -15.05 2.74
CA GLU A 65 -11.74 -15.03 4.16
C GLU A 65 -10.51 -15.90 4.47
N ASP A 66 -10.24 -16.93 3.68
CA ASP A 66 -9.04 -17.77 3.80
C ASP A 66 -7.73 -16.97 3.55
N GLN A 67 -7.82 -15.84 2.86
CA GLN A 67 -6.68 -14.94 2.60
C GLN A 67 -6.38 -14.00 3.79
N ILE A 68 -7.27 -13.90 4.77
CA ILE A 68 -7.15 -12.92 5.86
C ILE A 68 -5.90 -13.16 6.69
N ASP A 69 -5.62 -14.41 7.09
CA ASP A 69 -4.44 -14.71 7.93
C ASP A 69 -3.13 -14.45 7.17
N THR A 70 -3.14 -14.73 5.87
CA THR A 70 -2.04 -14.44 4.93
C THR A 70 -1.75 -12.95 4.85
N ILE A 71 -2.78 -12.11 4.72
CA ILE A 71 -2.64 -10.65 4.73
C ILE A 71 -2.20 -10.17 6.11
N ALA A 72 -2.77 -10.71 7.19
CA ALA A 72 -2.38 -10.37 8.55
C ALA A 72 -0.89 -10.62 8.80
N MET A 73 -0.31 -11.69 8.26
CA MET A 73 1.13 -11.94 8.33
C MET A 73 1.95 -10.78 7.73
N THR A 74 1.57 -10.28 6.55
CA THR A 74 2.27 -9.15 5.91
C THR A 74 2.10 -7.85 6.71
N LEU A 75 0.91 -7.60 7.23
CA LEU A 75 0.62 -6.46 8.10
C LEU A 75 1.48 -6.52 9.36
N ARG A 76 1.64 -7.68 10.01
CA ARG A 76 2.53 -7.81 11.19
C ARG A 76 3.95 -7.34 10.92
N ILE A 77 4.49 -7.67 9.75
CA ILE A 77 5.84 -7.22 9.34
C ILE A 77 5.88 -5.70 9.17
N ALA A 78 4.82 -5.12 8.65
CA ALA A 78 4.65 -3.67 8.52
C ALA A 78 4.30 -2.97 9.85
N THR A 79 4.16 -3.71 10.96
CA THR A 79 3.89 -3.21 12.33
C THR A 79 2.92 -2.02 12.34
N PRO A 80 1.69 -2.16 11.84
CA PRO A 80 0.73 -1.07 11.82
C PRO A 80 0.31 -0.71 13.24
N LEU A 81 -0.15 0.53 13.40
CA LEU A 81 -0.96 0.86 14.56
C LEU A 81 -2.38 0.30 14.33
N ILE A 82 -3.02 -0.15 15.40
CA ILE A 82 -4.40 -0.65 15.36
C ILE A 82 -5.21 0.27 16.26
N TYR A 83 -6.14 1.04 15.68
CA TYR A 83 -6.95 1.99 16.44
C TYR A 83 -8.31 1.41 16.84
N TYR A 84 -8.81 0.40 16.11
CA TYR A 84 -10.06 -0.28 16.43
C TYR A 84 -10.07 -1.71 15.89
N ASN A 85 -10.50 -2.66 16.70
CA ASN A 85 -10.81 -3.99 16.22
C ASN A 85 -12.03 -4.54 16.96
N ASP A 86 -12.86 -5.30 16.25
CA ASP A 86 -14.06 -5.94 16.75
C ASP A 86 -14.16 -7.31 16.08
N ILE A 87 -13.33 -8.22 16.59
CA ILE A 87 -13.08 -9.54 16.01
C ILE A 87 -13.60 -10.56 16.99
N PRO A 88 -14.55 -11.43 16.58
CA PRO A 88 -14.98 -12.53 17.44
C PRO A 88 -13.81 -13.47 17.79
N ASP A 89 -13.77 -13.99 19.01
CA ASP A 89 -12.70 -14.88 19.46
C ASP A 89 -12.51 -16.10 18.54
N ALA A 90 -13.59 -16.70 18.05
CA ALA A 90 -13.55 -17.80 17.09
C ALA A 90 -12.77 -17.48 15.80
N GLN A 91 -12.83 -16.21 15.36
CA GLN A 91 -12.11 -15.73 14.17
C GLN A 91 -10.64 -15.44 14.47
N MET A 92 -10.31 -15.03 15.71
CA MET A 92 -8.92 -14.91 16.16
C MET A 92 -8.28 -16.28 16.36
N ASP A 93 -9.00 -17.23 16.96
CA ASP A 93 -8.47 -18.56 17.28
C ASP A 93 -8.20 -19.41 16.04
N SER A 94 -8.97 -19.21 14.98
CA SER A 94 -8.75 -19.86 13.68
C SER A 94 -7.64 -19.21 12.84
N ARG A 95 -7.17 -18.01 13.21
CA ARG A 95 -6.24 -17.20 12.40
C ARG A 95 -5.08 -16.66 13.25
N PRO A 96 -3.97 -17.42 13.38
CA PRO A 96 -2.92 -17.13 14.33
C PRO A 96 -2.15 -15.84 14.02
N ASN A 97 -1.95 -15.46 12.75
CA ASN A 97 -1.34 -14.18 12.42
C ASN A 97 -2.30 -13.04 12.72
N LEU A 98 -3.59 -13.23 12.46
CA LEU A 98 -4.63 -12.25 12.77
C LEU A 98 -4.68 -11.95 14.28
N LYS A 99 -4.69 -13.00 15.12
CA LYS A 99 -4.66 -12.89 16.58
C LYS A 99 -3.43 -12.13 17.08
N LYS A 100 -2.24 -12.50 16.59
CA LYS A 100 -0.98 -11.83 16.97
C LYS A 100 -0.95 -10.37 16.54
N LEU A 101 -1.50 -10.08 15.36
CA LEU A 101 -1.63 -8.71 14.87
C LEU A 101 -2.55 -7.91 15.78
N ALA A 102 -3.77 -8.39 16.04
CA ALA A 102 -4.76 -7.73 16.90
C ALA A 102 -4.23 -7.46 18.32
N ASN A 103 -3.45 -8.39 18.88
CA ASN A 103 -2.82 -8.27 20.19
C ASN A 103 -1.59 -7.33 20.21
N GLY A 104 -1.18 -6.78 19.07
CA GLY A 104 -0.04 -5.86 18.98
C GLY A 104 1.31 -6.53 19.23
N GLU A 105 1.44 -7.84 18.96
CA GLU A 105 2.71 -8.54 19.16
C GLU A 105 3.79 -8.01 18.22
N SER A 106 4.74 -7.25 18.79
CA SER A 106 5.79 -6.54 18.06
C SER A 106 7.08 -7.34 17.85
N ARG A 107 7.20 -8.51 18.49
CA ARG A 107 8.39 -9.37 18.37
C ARG A 107 8.38 -10.08 17.02
N LEU A 108 9.03 -9.46 16.04
CA LEU A 108 9.27 -10.06 14.73
C LEU A 108 10.61 -10.81 14.73
N THR A 109 10.55 -12.09 14.37
CA THR A 109 11.73 -12.87 13.99
C THR A 109 11.98 -12.72 12.48
N PRO A 110 13.24 -12.82 12.02
CA PRO A 110 13.52 -12.89 10.60
C PRO A 110 12.69 -13.98 9.90
N PRO A 111 12.30 -13.79 8.62
CA PRO A 111 12.71 -12.68 7.75
C PRO A 111 11.97 -11.36 8.05
N LEU A 112 12.71 -10.25 8.06
CA LEU A 112 12.17 -8.90 8.29
C LEU A 112 11.62 -8.25 7.01
N THR A 113 11.55 -9.02 5.92
CA THR A 113 10.86 -8.68 4.69
C THR A 113 10.08 -9.88 4.20
N VAL A 114 8.86 -9.64 3.75
CA VAL A 114 7.96 -10.69 3.28
C VAL A 114 7.39 -10.28 1.93
N THR A 115 7.16 -11.28 1.08
CA THR A 115 6.43 -11.17 -0.18
C THR A 115 5.36 -12.24 -0.15
N GLN A 116 4.12 -11.84 -0.36
CA GLN A 116 2.99 -12.74 -0.29
C GLN A 116 2.03 -12.46 -1.44
N ASP A 117 1.62 -13.52 -2.14
CA ASP A 117 0.63 -13.42 -3.19
C ASP A 117 -0.75 -13.77 -2.62
N THR A 118 -1.76 -13.13 -3.18
CA THR A 118 -3.19 -13.37 -2.93
C THR A 118 -3.99 -13.05 -4.19
N THR A 119 -5.28 -13.33 -4.16
CA THR A 119 -6.20 -13.09 -5.27
C THR A 119 -7.50 -12.48 -4.76
N THR A 120 -8.09 -11.58 -5.55
CA THR A 120 -9.43 -11.07 -5.23
C THR A 120 -10.48 -12.17 -5.36
N ALA A 121 -11.56 -12.06 -4.59
CA ALA A 121 -12.77 -12.83 -4.79
C ALA A 121 -13.44 -12.41 -6.11
N GLY A 122 -14.19 -13.34 -6.72
CA GLY A 122 -14.90 -13.13 -7.98
C GLY A 122 -14.16 -13.64 -9.21
N ALA A 123 -14.85 -13.63 -10.35
CA ALA A 123 -14.33 -14.03 -11.66
C ALA A 123 -14.49 -12.85 -12.65
N PRO A 124 -13.40 -12.38 -13.31
CA PRO A 124 -12.01 -12.84 -13.16
C PRO A 124 -11.37 -12.32 -11.86
N SER A 125 -10.57 -13.18 -11.21
CA SER A 125 -9.79 -12.79 -10.02
C SER A 125 -8.54 -12.01 -10.40
N LEU A 126 -8.27 -10.90 -9.72
CA LEU A 126 -7.03 -10.14 -9.87
C LEU A 126 -5.92 -10.76 -9.03
N LYS A 127 -4.70 -10.85 -9.58
CA LYS A 127 -3.51 -11.25 -8.81
C LYS A 127 -2.99 -10.05 -8.04
N VAL A 128 -2.80 -10.23 -6.74
CA VAL A 128 -2.31 -9.19 -5.84
C VAL A 128 -1.07 -9.70 -5.11
N THR A 129 0.01 -8.93 -5.16
CA THR A 129 1.25 -9.23 -4.43
C THR A 129 1.48 -8.15 -3.37
N ILE A 130 1.73 -8.58 -2.15
CA ILE A 130 1.98 -7.73 -1.00
C ILE A 130 3.46 -7.82 -0.65
N TYR A 131 4.12 -6.67 -0.59
CA TYR A 131 5.49 -6.55 -0.14
C TYR A 131 5.50 -5.83 1.20
N SER A 132 6.18 -6.37 2.19
CA SER A 132 6.30 -5.73 3.51
C SER A 132 7.73 -5.77 4.01
N LYS A 133 8.12 -4.73 4.73
CA LYS A 133 9.37 -4.66 5.50
C LYS A 133 9.10 -4.18 6.91
N GLY A 134 9.81 -4.77 7.86
CA GLY A 134 9.89 -4.25 9.23
C GLY A 134 10.93 -3.15 9.35
N GLU A 135 10.79 -2.28 10.35
CA GLU A 135 11.73 -1.22 10.68
C GLU A 135 13.18 -1.73 10.82
N LYS A 136 13.35 -2.87 11.50
CA LYS A 136 14.66 -3.46 11.77
C LYS A 136 15.40 -3.96 10.52
N SER A 137 14.70 -4.12 9.38
CA SER A 137 15.34 -4.51 8.12
C SER A 137 16.32 -3.45 7.61
N ARG A 138 16.07 -2.18 7.94
CA ARG A 138 16.81 -1.02 7.39
C ARG A 138 16.89 -1.03 5.86
N TYR A 139 15.92 -1.64 5.19
CA TYR A 139 15.82 -1.63 3.74
C TYR A 139 15.01 -0.44 3.26
N GLU A 140 15.46 0.15 2.15
CA GLU A 140 14.72 1.10 1.34
C GLU A 140 13.66 0.31 0.54
N ILE A 141 12.37 0.55 0.77
CA ILE A 141 11.29 -0.27 0.18
C ILE A 141 11.30 -0.29 -1.36
N TYR A 142 11.64 0.79 -2.04
CA TYR A 142 11.58 0.89 -3.50
C TYR A 142 12.70 0.07 -4.16
N ARG A 143 13.97 0.36 -3.87
CA ARG A 143 15.14 -0.29 -4.48
C ARG A 143 15.40 -1.68 -3.92
N ARG A 144 15.42 -1.82 -2.58
CA ARG A 144 15.90 -3.05 -1.93
C ARG A 144 14.82 -4.13 -1.81
N VAL A 145 13.54 -3.74 -1.91
CA VAL A 145 12.41 -4.67 -1.92
C VAL A 145 11.75 -4.70 -3.30
N LEU A 146 11.12 -3.61 -3.74
CA LEU A 146 10.26 -3.62 -4.93
C LEU A 146 11.03 -3.88 -6.22
N VAL A 147 12.01 -3.05 -6.60
CA VAL A 147 12.83 -3.25 -7.80
C VAL A 147 13.54 -4.61 -7.79
N LYS A 148 14.03 -5.04 -6.61
CA LYS A 148 14.69 -6.35 -6.47
C LYS A 148 13.72 -7.52 -6.73
N LYS A 149 12.47 -7.41 -6.29
CA LYS A 149 11.45 -8.47 -6.42
C LYS A 149 10.77 -8.45 -7.78
N LEU A 150 10.42 -7.26 -8.28
CA LEU A 150 9.81 -7.06 -9.59
C LEU A 150 10.80 -7.32 -10.73
N LYS A 151 12.11 -7.16 -10.48
CA LYS A 151 13.20 -7.35 -11.44
C LYS A 151 13.10 -6.48 -12.71
N THR A 152 12.32 -5.41 -12.67
CA THR A 152 12.08 -4.45 -13.76
C THR A 152 12.26 -3.02 -13.26
N SER A 153 12.29 -2.05 -14.17
CA SER A 153 12.28 -0.63 -13.78
C SER A 153 10.89 -0.24 -13.28
N ILE A 154 10.81 0.83 -12.50
CA ILE A 154 9.54 1.36 -11.99
C ILE A 154 9.44 2.85 -12.25
N LYS A 155 8.22 3.33 -12.54
CA LYS A 155 7.88 4.75 -12.49
C LYS A 155 7.15 5.04 -11.18
N VAL A 156 7.52 6.10 -10.47
CA VAL A 156 7.06 6.37 -9.10
C VAL A 156 6.49 7.78 -8.95
N TRP A 157 5.23 7.86 -8.55
CA TRP A 157 4.57 9.09 -8.08
C TRP A 157 4.52 9.08 -6.55
N THR A 158 5.15 10.05 -5.92
CA THR A 158 5.18 10.20 -4.46
C THR A 158 5.81 11.54 -4.06
N THR A 159 5.55 12.05 -2.86
CA THR A 159 6.26 13.21 -2.33
C THR A 159 7.78 12.96 -2.26
N ARG A 160 8.58 14.03 -2.28
CA ARG A 160 10.05 13.98 -2.34
C ARG A 160 10.69 14.66 -1.13
N ASP A 161 11.83 14.13 -0.67
CA ASP A 161 12.65 14.74 0.40
C ASP A 161 13.93 15.41 -0.14
N LYS A 162 14.01 15.65 -1.45
CA LYS A 162 15.16 16.17 -2.21
C LYS A 162 16.45 15.33 -2.12
N THR A 163 16.45 14.24 -1.33
CA THR A 163 17.62 13.40 -1.10
C THR A 163 17.62 12.21 -2.05
N LEU A 164 16.49 11.52 -2.16
CA LEU A 164 16.32 10.44 -3.12
C LEU A 164 15.86 11.00 -4.47
N LYS A 165 16.55 10.61 -5.55
CA LYS A 165 16.30 11.03 -6.93
C LYS A 165 16.03 9.82 -7.82
N SER A 166 15.64 10.06 -9.08
CA SER A 166 15.64 9.03 -10.11
C SER A 166 17.00 8.32 -10.15
N ASP A 167 16.98 6.99 -10.04
CA ASP A 167 18.18 6.16 -9.96
C ASP A 167 18.20 5.19 -11.14
N CYS A 168 19.10 5.46 -12.09
CA CYS A 168 19.22 4.69 -13.33
C CYS A 168 20.54 3.90 -13.43
N ARG A 169 21.15 3.61 -12.27
CA ARG A 169 22.48 2.98 -12.21
C ARG A 169 22.50 1.51 -12.62
N ILE A 170 21.34 0.84 -12.68
CA ILE A 170 21.26 -0.59 -13.01
C ILE A 170 20.39 -0.75 -14.25
N LEU A 171 21.00 -1.23 -15.34
CA LEU A 171 20.30 -1.48 -16.60
C LEU A 171 19.04 -2.34 -16.38
N GLY A 172 17.90 -1.85 -16.87
CA GLY A 172 16.61 -2.53 -16.75
C GLY A 172 15.99 -2.55 -15.35
N ARG A 173 16.61 -1.90 -14.34
CA ARG A 173 16.12 -1.86 -12.95
C ARG A 173 16.24 -0.46 -12.36
N ASN A 174 15.68 0.49 -13.10
CA ASN A 174 15.69 1.91 -12.76
C ASN A 174 14.54 2.28 -11.82
N ILE A 175 14.74 3.33 -11.03
CA ILE A 175 13.67 4.05 -10.35
C ILE A 175 13.53 5.37 -11.08
N LYS A 176 12.42 5.57 -11.80
CA LYS A 176 12.12 6.79 -12.55
C LYS A 176 11.04 7.56 -11.80
N LEU A 177 11.35 8.76 -11.34
CA LEU A 177 10.38 9.61 -10.65
C LEU A 177 9.46 10.24 -11.69
N VAL A 178 8.14 10.11 -11.51
CA VAL A 178 7.15 10.80 -12.34
C VAL A 178 7.27 12.30 -12.10
N ALA A 179 7.31 13.07 -13.19
CA ALA A 179 7.41 14.52 -13.16
C ALA A 179 6.07 15.14 -12.76
N SER A 180 6.12 16.19 -11.95
CA SER A 180 4.96 16.97 -11.52
C SER A 180 4.76 18.19 -12.42
N PRO A 181 3.51 18.59 -12.72
CA PRO A 181 2.25 17.93 -12.36
C PRO A 181 1.89 16.74 -13.28
N ILE A 182 1.01 15.87 -12.79
CA ILE A 182 0.27 14.89 -13.62
C ILE A 182 -1.11 15.43 -13.98
N ASP A 183 -1.72 14.88 -15.03
CA ASP A 183 -3.10 15.16 -15.41
C ASP A 183 -4.00 13.94 -15.09
N VAL A 184 -5.01 14.15 -14.26
CA VAL A 184 -6.02 13.14 -13.93
C VAL A 184 -7.36 13.61 -14.49
N ASN A 185 -7.74 13.08 -15.65
CA ASN A 185 -8.99 13.44 -16.34
C ASN A 185 -9.17 14.96 -16.51
N GLY A 186 -8.12 15.66 -16.99
CA GLY A 186 -8.14 17.11 -17.21
C GLY A 186 -7.90 17.95 -15.96
N HIS A 187 -7.65 17.33 -14.80
CA HIS A 187 -7.31 18.02 -13.56
C HIS A 187 -5.82 17.86 -13.25
N ALA A 188 -5.11 18.97 -13.15
CA ALA A 188 -3.70 18.96 -12.77
C ALA A 188 -3.56 18.56 -11.29
N SER A 189 -2.74 17.55 -11.01
CA SER A 189 -2.35 17.16 -9.66
C SER A 189 -0.85 17.36 -9.48
N SER A 190 -0.46 18.08 -8.45
CA SER A 190 0.94 18.39 -8.14
C SER A 190 1.39 17.63 -6.89
N LEU A 191 2.70 17.42 -6.74
CA LEU A 191 3.24 16.74 -5.55
C LEU A 191 2.95 17.46 -4.22
N ASP A 192 2.69 18.76 -4.24
CA ASP A 192 2.33 19.54 -3.04
C ASP A 192 0.84 19.40 -2.67
N SER A 193 0.02 18.99 -3.63
CA SER A 193 -1.43 18.85 -3.51
C SER A 193 -1.90 17.41 -3.70
N ASP A 194 -1.01 16.42 -3.65
CA ASP A 194 -1.32 15.01 -3.84
C ASP A 194 -0.57 14.18 -2.82
N VAL A 195 -1.31 13.49 -1.95
CA VAL A 195 -0.73 12.65 -0.90
C VAL A 195 -0.65 11.18 -1.31
N SER A 196 -1.07 10.84 -2.53
CA SER A 196 -1.00 9.49 -3.05
C SER A 196 0.43 9.07 -3.37
N GLN A 197 0.65 7.76 -3.24
CA GLN A 197 1.97 7.16 -3.35
C GLN A 197 1.80 5.86 -4.11
N TRP A 198 2.21 5.86 -5.37
CA TRP A 198 2.03 4.72 -6.24
C TRP A 198 3.20 4.56 -7.20
N LEU A 199 3.31 3.36 -7.74
CA LEU A 199 4.27 3.05 -8.78
C LEU A 199 3.69 2.10 -9.80
N ILE A 200 4.33 2.04 -10.95
CA ILE A 200 4.05 1.07 -12.01
C ILE A 200 5.34 0.44 -12.52
N SER A 201 5.26 -0.81 -12.99
CA SER A 201 6.37 -1.49 -13.68
C SER A 201 6.62 -0.92 -15.08
N ASP A 202 7.88 -0.80 -15.50
CA ASP A 202 8.29 -0.26 -16.81
C ASP A 202 9.42 -1.11 -17.42
N PRO A 203 9.12 -2.09 -18.30
CA PRO A 203 7.79 -2.51 -18.78
C PRO A 203 7.06 -3.43 -17.77
N GLY A 204 5.76 -3.65 -18.00
CA GLY A 204 4.94 -4.65 -17.31
C GLY A 204 3.48 -4.22 -17.14
N ASN A 205 2.72 -4.95 -16.32
CA ASN A 205 1.28 -4.72 -16.06
C ASN A 205 0.99 -4.47 -14.57
N LYS A 206 2.00 -4.11 -13.78
CA LYS A 206 1.86 -4.00 -12.33
C LYS A 206 1.68 -2.55 -11.94
N PHE A 207 0.64 -2.30 -11.15
CA PHE A 207 0.42 -1.08 -10.40
C PHE A 207 0.57 -1.38 -8.91
N CYS A 208 1.21 -0.51 -8.13
CA CYS A 208 1.28 -0.68 -6.68
C CYS A 208 0.96 0.60 -5.93
N ALA A 209 0.16 0.49 -4.87
CA ALA A 209 0.10 1.49 -3.81
C ALA A 209 1.22 1.23 -2.80
N VAL A 210 1.95 2.28 -2.41
CA VAL A 210 3.03 2.20 -1.42
C VAL A 210 2.68 3.09 -0.24
N ASP A 211 2.91 2.62 0.98
CA ASP A 211 2.49 3.33 2.20
C ASP A 211 3.48 4.35 2.74
N LYS A 212 4.67 4.42 2.15
CA LYS A 212 5.74 5.33 2.51
C LYS A 212 6.21 6.11 1.29
N PRO A 213 6.44 7.42 1.45
CA PRO A 213 6.97 8.20 0.37
C PRO A 213 8.41 7.82 0.05
N TYR A 214 8.90 8.20 -1.13
CA TYR A 214 10.29 7.96 -1.54
C TYR A 214 11.23 8.96 -0.85
N HIS A 215 11.28 8.87 0.47
CA HIS A 215 12.17 9.63 1.34
C HIS A 215 13.27 8.71 1.89
N LYS A 216 14.39 9.26 2.36
CA LYS A 216 15.47 8.49 3.00
C LYS A 216 15.07 8.03 4.40
N SER A 217 14.21 8.77 5.10
CA SER A 217 13.77 8.48 6.47
C SER A 217 13.05 7.14 6.60
N GLN A 218 12.25 6.75 5.59
CA GLN A 218 11.49 5.49 5.60
C GLN A 218 12.34 4.24 5.75
N ILE A 219 13.66 4.30 5.48
CA ILE A 219 14.59 3.19 5.76
C ILE A 219 14.48 2.75 7.23
N LYS A 220 14.23 3.70 8.14
CA LYS A 220 14.06 3.48 9.57
C LYS A 220 12.62 3.22 9.99
N GLU A 221 11.69 3.08 9.05
CA GLU A 221 10.29 2.85 9.31
C GLU A 221 9.87 1.48 8.74
N PRO A 222 8.81 0.86 9.25
CA PRO A 222 8.18 -0.25 8.53
C PRO A 222 7.49 0.28 7.26
N ALA A 223 7.37 -0.54 6.23
CA ALA A 223 6.69 -0.15 4.99
C ALA A 223 6.02 -1.35 4.30
N MET A 224 5.08 -1.05 3.43
CA MET A 224 4.28 -2.01 2.69
C MET A 224 3.91 -1.45 1.32
N ALA A 225 3.81 -2.34 0.34
CA ALA A 225 3.25 -2.04 -0.95
C ALA A 225 2.27 -3.16 -1.35
N VAL A 226 1.15 -2.76 -1.94
CA VAL A 226 0.13 -3.65 -2.48
C VAL A 226 0.12 -3.48 -3.98
N CYS A 227 0.54 -4.52 -4.70
CA CYS A 227 0.69 -4.52 -6.14
C CYS A 227 -0.42 -5.36 -6.81
N ILE A 228 -1.10 -4.80 -7.78
CA ILE A 228 -2.14 -5.44 -8.58
C ILE A 228 -1.56 -5.69 -9.98
N ASP A 229 -1.70 -6.93 -10.46
CA ASP A 229 -1.33 -7.31 -11.83
C ASP A 229 -2.57 -7.21 -12.73
N ASP A 230 -2.77 -6.03 -13.31
CA ASP A 230 -3.88 -5.74 -14.20
C ASP A 230 -3.47 -4.70 -15.25
N ALA A 231 -3.58 -5.07 -16.52
CA ALA A 231 -3.14 -4.23 -17.63
C ALA A 231 -3.98 -2.94 -17.78
N THR A 232 -5.25 -2.98 -17.37
CA THR A 232 -6.15 -1.82 -17.48
C THR A 232 -5.77 -0.78 -16.43
N ILE A 233 -5.65 -1.18 -15.17
CA ILE A 233 -5.20 -0.31 -14.07
C ILE A 233 -3.81 0.23 -14.40
N PHE A 234 -2.87 -0.64 -14.76
CA PHE A 234 -1.54 -0.24 -15.20
C PHE A 234 -1.60 0.81 -16.33
N GLY A 235 -2.43 0.57 -17.36
CA GLY A 235 -2.56 1.47 -18.52
C GLY A 235 -3.00 2.88 -18.12
N HIS A 236 -3.95 3.01 -17.20
CA HIS A 236 -4.38 4.31 -16.67
C HIS A 236 -3.23 5.04 -15.95
N PHE A 237 -2.53 4.37 -15.04
CA PHE A 237 -1.43 4.98 -14.31
C PHE A 237 -0.20 5.26 -15.19
N ASN A 238 0.04 4.45 -16.21
CA ASN A 238 1.11 4.68 -17.18
C ASN A 238 0.80 5.88 -18.08
N ARG A 239 -0.48 6.16 -18.36
CA ARG A 239 -0.91 7.36 -19.11
C ARG A 239 -0.71 8.64 -18.32
N ILE A 240 -1.03 8.66 -17.03
CA ILE A 240 -0.84 9.87 -16.21
C ILE A 240 0.63 10.06 -15.80
N GLY A 241 1.39 8.96 -15.64
CA GLY A 241 2.81 8.96 -15.30
C GLY A 241 3.77 8.89 -16.49
N GLN A 242 3.41 9.46 -17.64
CA GLN A 242 4.23 9.39 -18.86
C GLN A 242 5.56 10.14 -18.73
N ASN A 243 5.50 11.34 -18.16
CA ASN A 243 6.67 12.20 -18.00
C ASN A 243 7.45 11.82 -16.74
N VAL A 244 8.76 11.65 -16.88
CA VAL A 244 9.64 11.28 -15.77
C VAL A 244 10.80 12.27 -15.67
N GLU A 245 11.26 12.49 -14.44
CA GLU A 245 12.45 13.28 -14.15
C GLU A 245 13.70 12.59 -14.71
N ASN A 246 14.67 13.41 -15.10
CA ASN A 246 15.99 12.91 -15.54
C ASN A 246 16.66 12.09 -14.43
N CYS A 247 17.39 11.06 -14.85
CA CYS A 247 18.24 10.28 -13.96
C CYS A 247 19.31 11.18 -13.33
N ALA A 248 19.57 10.99 -12.04
CA ALA A 248 20.65 11.64 -11.32
C ALA A 248 21.96 10.85 -11.36
#